data_AF-A0A933QEQ9-F1
#
_entry.id   AF-A0A933QEQ9-F1
#
_cell.length_a   1.000
_cell.length_b   1.000
_cell.length_c   1.000
_cell.angle_alpha   90.00
_cell.angle_beta   90.00
_cell.angle_gamma   90.00
#
_symmetry.space_group_name_H-M   'P 1'
#
loop_
_entity.id
_entity.type
_entity.pdbx_description
1 polymer ?
#
loop_
_entity_poly.entity_id
_entity_poly.type
_entity_poly.pdbx_seq_one_letter_code
_entity_poly.pdbx_strand_id
1 'polypeptide(L)'
;MSSGKTAELVNSHCLEHIMALSDRQDIVACEDIVDESGRKLWAQGQKVSRSLQEKLQRHKLARPLESALTVEGGIVSDQVVAACLELVGKNPLLQRVAGSVAARGLLTEFRNTPLPGPFKLLLTSARESDLASYQHGLHCVAITAGIAARLNVGDNTVQQLLLAALIPD
;
A
#
# COMPACT_ATOMS: atom_id res chain seq x y z
N MET A 1 -11.98 24.65 2.75
CA MET A 1 -12.96 23.88 1.93
C MET A 1 -12.33 23.26 0.67
N SER A 2 -11.03 22.89 0.68
CA SER A 2 -10.34 22.35 -0.52
C SER A 2 -9.91 20.88 -0.42
N SER A 3 -9.99 20.23 0.75
CA SER A 3 -9.56 18.84 0.93
C SER A 3 -10.52 17.78 0.36
N GLY A 4 -11.81 18.11 0.17
CA GLY A 4 -12.80 17.13 -0.30
C GLY A 4 -12.66 16.76 -1.78
N LYS A 5 -12.18 17.69 -2.62
CA LYS A 5 -12.12 17.51 -4.08
C LYS A 5 -10.94 16.65 -4.52
N THR A 6 -9.82 16.72 -3.79
CA THR A 6 -8.64 15.87 -4.04
C THR A 6 -8.92 14.43 -3.61
N ALA A 7 -9.58 14.22 -2.47
CA ALA A 7 -9.97 12.89 -2.01
C ALA A 7 -10.98 12.22 -2.97
N GLU A 8 -11.94 12.97 -3.52
CA GLU A 8 -12.89 12.44 -4.52
C GLU A 8 -12.19 12.05 -5.85
N LEU A 9 -11.19 12.80 -6.31
CA LEU A 9 -10.42 12.50 -7.54
C LEU A 9 -9.44 11.32 -7.36
N VAL A 10 -8.78 11.24 -6.21
CA VAL A 10 -7.92 10.09 -5.86
C VAL A 10 -8.78 8.81 -5.76
N ASN A 11 -9.98 8.92 -5.18
CA ASN A 11 -10.91 7.80 -5.08
C ASN A 11 -11.37 7.30 -6.48
N SER A 12 -11.65 8.18 -7.44
CA SER A 12 -12.03 7.74 -8.79
C SER A 12 -10.89 7.04 -9.51
N HIS A 13 -9.67 7.58 -9.43
CA HIS A 13 -8.51 6.98 -10.09
C HIS A 13 -8.10 5.64 -9.43
N CYS A 14 -8.17 5.58 -8.09
CA CYS A 14 -7.96 4.36 -7.33
C CYS A 14 -9.01 3.30 -7.68
N LEU A 15 -10.28 3.69 -7.77
CA LEU A 15 -11.38 2.79 -8.16
C LEU A 15 -11.19 2.21 -9.57
N GLU A 16 -10.75 3.00 -10.54
CA GLU A 16 -10.48 2.51 -11.90
C GLU A 16 -9.38 1.44 -11.90
N HIS A 17 -8.27 1.69 -11.20
CA HIS A 17 -7.19 0.71 -11.05
C HIS A 17 -7.63 -0.54 -10.29
N ILE A 18 -8.40 -0.39 -9.22
CA ILE A 18 -8.96 -1.51 -8.45
C ILE A 18 -9.89 -2.36 -9.32
N MET A 19 -10.74 -1.72 -10.13
CA MET A 19 -11.62 -2.44 -11.05
C MET A 19 -10.81 -3.21 -12.10
N ALA A 20 -9.80 -2.59 -12.71
CA ALA A 20 -8.92 -3.26 -13.68
C ALA A 20 -8.15 -4.42 -13.05
N LEU A 21 -7.71 -4.27 -11.80
CA LEU A 21 -7.03 -5.33 -11.05
C LEU A 21 -7.99 -6.47 -10.68
N SER A 22 -9.26 -6.17 -10.40
CA SER A 22 -10.29 -7.17 -10.04
C SER A 22 -10.61 -8.16 -11.17
N ASP A 23 -10.29 -7.81 -12.42
CA ASP A 23 -10.45 -8.72 -13.56
C ASP A 23 -9.42 -9.85 -13.56
N ARG A 24 -8.29 -9.67 -12.85
CA ARG A 24 -7.14 -10.60 -12.83
C ARG A 24 -6.86 -11.20 -11.46
N GLN A 25 -7.28 -10.52 -10.39
CA GLN A 25 -7.02 -10.90 -9.02
C GLN A 25 -8.27 -10.76 -8.16
N ASP A 26 -8.37 -11.63 -7.15
CA ASP A 26 -9.49 -11.62 -6.22
C ASP A 26 -9.35 -10.49 -5.21
N ILE A 27 -10.02 -9.37 -5.49
CA ILE A 27 -10.12 -8.24 -4.56
C ILE A 27 -11.37 -8.41 -3.72
N VAL A 28 -11.22 -8.36 -2.39
CA VAL A 28 -12.28 -8.58 -1.41
C VAL A 28 -12.36 -7.43 -0.42
N ALA A 29 -13.55 -7.17 0.10
CA ALA A 29 -13.72 -6.22 1.20
C ALA A 29 -13.17 -6.81 2.50
N CYS A 30 -12.17 -6.17 3.10
CA CYS A 30 -11.63 -6.59 4.40
C CYS A 30 -12.44 -6.09 5.59
N GLU A 31 -13.30 -5.09 5.38
CA GLU A 31 -14.30 -4.58 6.32
C GLU A 31 -15.58 -4.19 5.58
N ASP A 32 -16.66 -3.88 6.30
CA ASP A 32 -17.90 -3.40 5.69
C ASP A 32 -17.70 -2.02 5.04
N ILE A 33 -18.17 -1.87 3.79
CA ILE A 33 -18.15 -0.58 3.09
C ILE A 33 -19.46 0.14 3.41
N VAL A 34 -19.37 1.33 3.99
CA VAL A 34 -20.50 2.16 4.42
C VAL A 34 -20.49 3.53 3.75
N ASP A 35 -21.67 4.10 3.53
CA ASP A 35 -21.82 5.49 3.09
C ASP A 35 -21.67 6.49 4.25
N GLU A 36 -21.65 7.78 3.92
CA GLU A 36 -21.54 8.87 4.91
C GLU A 36 -22.69 8.89 5.94
N SER A 37 -23.82 8.25 5.63
CA SER A 37 -24.97 8.10 6.52
C SER A 37 -24.91 6.81 7.37
N GLY A 38 -23.83 6.02 7.25
CA GLY A 38 -23.63 4.77 7.97
C GLY A 38 -24.38 3.57 7.37
N ARG A 39 -24.97 3.70 6.19
CA ARG A 39 -25.65 2.60 5.51
C ARG A 39 -24.61 1.67 4.89
N LYS A 40 -24.71 0.38 5.18
CA LYS A 40 -23.88 -0.66 4.54
C LYS A 40 -24.19 -0.76 3.05
N LEU A 41 -23.19 -0.48 2.22
CA LEU A 41 -23.24 -0.63 0.77
C LEU A 41 -22.75 -2.00 0.33
N TRP A 42 -21.71 -2.52 1.00
CA TRP A 42 -21.03 -3.77 0.68
C TRP A 42 -20.61 -4.48 1.97
N ALA A 43 -20.73 -5.80 2.01
CA ALA A 43 -20.39 -6.57 3.20
C ALA A 43 -18.91 -7.00 3.16
N GLN A 44 -18.30 -7.10 4.34
CA GLN A 44 -17.00 -7.73 4.52
C GLN A 44 -16.97 -9.14 3.89
N GLY A 45 -15.84 -9.48 3.25
CA GLY A 45 -15.60 -10.75 2.58
C GLY A 45 -16.18 -10.85 1.16
N GLN A 46 -16.97 -9.87 0.71
CA GLN A 46 -17.49 -9.88 -0.65
C GLN A 46 -16.42 -9.43 -1.66
N LYS A 47 -16.34 -10.15 -2.78
CA LYS A 47 -15.50 -9.78 -3.92
C LYS A 47 -15.96 -8.46 -4.55
N VAL A 48 -15.02 -7.67 -5.04
CA VAL A 48 -15.29 -6.49 -5.86
C VAL A 48 -16.01 -6.93 -7.13
N SER A 49 -17.03 -6.17 -7.54
CA SER A 49 -17.84 -6.47 -8.72
C SER A 49 -18.38 -5.18 -9.33
N ARG A 50 -18.90 -5.26 -10.57
CA ARG A 50 -19.57 -4.13 -11.23
C ARG A 50 -20.75 -3.57 -10.40
N SER A 51 -21.44 -4.43 -9.64
CA SER A 51 -22.54 -3.96 -8.78
C SER A 51 -22.06 -3.11 -7.59
N LEU A 52 -20.84 -3.32 -7.11
CA LEU A 52 -20.22 -2.40 -6.14
C LEU A 52 -19.95 -1.04 -6.81
N GLN A 53 -19.38 -1.04 -8.01
CA GLN A 53 -19.11 0.18 -8.78
C GLN A 53 -20.40 1.02 -8.99
N GLU A 54 -21.51 0.38 -9.35
CA GLU A 54 -22.80 1.05 -9.52
C GLU A 54 -23.33 1.67 -8.22
N LYS A 55 -23.13 1.00 -7.07
CA LYS A 55 -23.48 1.55 -5.75
C LYS A 55 -22.59 2.74 -5.40
N LEU A 56 -21.30 2.67 -5.67
CA LEU A 56 -20.34 3.75 -5.40
C LEU A 56 -20.62 5.01 -6.23
N GLN A 57 -21.14 4.87 -7.45
CA GLN A 57 -21.54 6.03 -8.26
C GLN A 57 -22.75 6.79 -7.69
N ARG A 58 -23.56 6.13 -6.86
CA ARG A 58 -24.81 6.68 -6.32
C ARG A 58 -24.70 7.17 -4.88
N HIS A 59 -23.60 6.84 -4.19
CA HIS A 59 -23.44 7.08 -2.75
C HIS A 59 -22.05 7.66 -2.44
N LYS A 60 -21.99 8.60 -1.51
CA LYS A 60 -20.70 9.09 -0.96
C LYS A 60 -20.25 8.17 0.16
N LEU A 61 -19.01 7.69 0.07
CA LEU A 61 -18.42 6.82 1.09
C LEU A 61 -18.03 7.61 2.35
N ALA A 62 -18.14 6.97 3.51
CA ALA A 62 -17.63 7.54 4.77
C ALA A 62 -16.10 7.58 4.84
N ARG A 63 -15.43 6.67 4.12
CA ARG A 63 -13.97 6.53 4.06
C ARG A 63 -13.54 6.20 2.61
N PRO A 64 -12.29 6.46 2.23
CA PRO A 64 -11.78 6.05 0.92
C PRO A 64 -11.99 4.56 0.68
N LEU A 65 -12.36 4.18 -0.56
CA LEU A 65 -12.73 2.80 -0.87
C LEU A 65 -11.60 1.81 -0.57
N GLU A 66 -10.38 2.20 -0.96
CA GLU A 66 -9.17 1.42 -0.80
C GLU A 66 -8.88 1.06 0.66
N SER A 67 -9.35 1.85 1.64
CA SER A 67 -9.14 1.56 3.06
C SER A 67 -9.90 0.32 3.53
N ALA A 68 -10.94 -0.08 2.79
CA ALA A 68 -11.82 -1.20 3.12
C ALA A 68 -11.61 -2.43 2.23
N LEU A 69 -10.62 -2.40 1.34
CA LEU A 69 -10.35 -3.46 0.38
C LEU A 69 -8.98 -4.10 0.59
N THR A 70 -8.87 -5.35 0.17
CA THR A 70 -7.61 -6.12 0.10
C THR A 70 -7.63 -7.02 -1.12
N VAL A 71 -6.46 -7.48 -1.53
CA VAL A 71 -6.30 -8.47 -2.59
C VAL A 71 -5.86 -9.82 -2.01
N GLU A 72 -6.47 -10.91 -2.45
CA GLU A 72 -6.04 -12.27 -2.13
C GLU A 72 -4.76 -12.62 -2.91
N GLY A 73 -3.76 -13.17 -2.20
CA GLY A 73 -2.47 -13.52 -2.81
C GLY A 73 -1.63 -12.33 -3.29
N GLY A 74 -1.96 -11.10 -2.86
CA GLY A 74 -1.18 -9.92 -3.20
C GLY A 74 0.23 -9.89 -2.60
N ILE A 75 0.92 -8.78 -2.85
CA ILE A 75 2.27 -8.54 -2.33
C ILE A 75 2.30 -8.68 -0.81
N VAL A 76 3.35 -9.35 -0.31
CA VAL A 76 3.64 -9.48 1.12
C VAL A 76 4.98 -8.80 1.45
N SER A 77 5.19 -8.49 2.73
CA SER A 77 6.40 -7.79 3.21
C SER A 77 7.69 -8.48 2.82
N ASP A 78 7.73 -9.81 2.78
CA ASP A 78 8.91 -10.56 2.32
C ASP A 78 9.30 -10.22 0.88
N GLN A 79 8.33 -10.11 -0.03
CA GLN A 79 8.57 -9.70 -1.42
C GLN A 79 9.07 -8.26 -1.49
N VAL A 80 8.50 -7.35 -0.69
CA VAL A 80 8.92 -5.95 -0.60
C VAL A 80 10.36 -5.85 -0.11
N VAL A 81 10.70 -6.56 0.96
CA VAL A 81 12.05 -6.57 1.56
C VAL A 81 13.07 -7.14 0.59
N ALA A 82 12.75 -8.26 -0.08
CA ALA A 82 13.62 -8.84 -1.09
C ALA A 82 13.91 -7.84 -2.22
N ALA A 83 12.87 -7.17 -2.73
CA ALA A 83 13.01 -6.17 -3.78
C ALA A 83 13.83 -4.95 -3.31
N CYS A 84 13.62 -4.48 -2.07
CA CYS A 84 14.43 -3.40 -1.47
C CYS A 84 15.91 -3.80 -1.39
N LEU A 85 16.23 -5.00 -0.90
CA LEU A 85 17.61 -5.47 -0.76
C LEU A 85 18.30 -5.63 -2.12
N GLU A 86 17.59 -6.14 -3.12
CA GLU A 86 18.08 -6.22 -4.50
C GLU A 86 18.38 -4.84 -5.07
N LEU A 87 17.46 -3.89 -4.85
CA LEU A 87 17.56 -2.51 -5.32
C LEU A 87 18.74 -1.79 -4.66
N VAL A 88 18.93 -1.96 -3.34
CA VAL A 88 20.14 -1.51 -2.63
C VAL A 88 21.38 -2.13 -3.27
N GLY A 89 21.37 -3.44 -3.52
CA GLY A 89 22.48 -4.16 -4.17
C GLY A 89 22.91 -3.54 -5.51
N LYS A 90 21.95 -3.13 -6.33
CA LYS A 90 22.13 -2.60 -7.69
C LYS A 90 22.49 -1.11 -7.75
N ASN A 91 22.12 -0.31 -6.76
CA ASN A 91 22.29 1.15 -6.80
C ASN A 91 23.42 1.63 -5.84
N PRO A 92 24.54 2.15 -6.36
CA PRO A 92 25.67 2.61 -5.53
C PRO A 92 25.31 3.71 -4.53
N LEU A 93 24.35 4.59 -4.84
CA LEU A 93 23.92 5.63 -3.92
C LEU A 93 23.14 5.03 -2.75
N LEU A 94 22.26 4.07 -3.02
CA LEU A 94 21.52 3.39 -1.97
C LEU A 94 22.40 2.47 -1.13
N GLN A 95 23.45 1.88 -1.70
CA GLN A 95 24.47 1.19 -0.90
C GLN A 95 25.12 2.12 0.13
N ARG A 96 25.37 3.39 -0.21
CA ARG A 96 25.93 4.36 0.75
C ARG A 96 24.96 4.73 1.86
N VAL A 97 23.66 4.72 1.58
CA VAL A 97 22.61 5.16 2.53
C VAL A 97 22.11 3.98 3.38
N ALA A 98 21.77 2.87 2.74
CA ALA A 98 21.07 1.72 3.29
C ALA A 98 21.86 0.39 3.20
N GLY A 99 23.13 0.44 2.80
CA GLY A 99 23.98 -0.75 2.70
C GLY A 99 24.61 -1.22 4.02
N SER A 100 24.44 -0.47 5.12
CA SER A 100 24.98 -0.85 6.43
C SER A 100 24.30 -2.11 6.98
N VAL A 101 25.01 -2.86 7.83
CA VAL A 101 24.47 -4.06 8.48
C VAL A 101 23.21 -3.72 9.28
N ALA A 102 23.20 -2.60 10.00
CA ALA A 102 22.04 -2.14 10.75
C ALA A 102 20.83 -1.85 9.85
N ALA A 103 21.01 -1.12 8.74
CA ALA A 103 19.91 -0.82 7.81
C ALA A 103 19.33 -2.09 7.18
N ARG A 104 20.19 -3.03 6.79
CA ARG A 104 19.76 -4.34 6.27
C ARG A 104 19.06 -5.18 7.35
N GLY A 105 19.47 -5.06 8.61
CA GLY A 105 18.81 -5.66 9.77
C GLY A 105 17.37 -5.19 9.90
N LEU A 106 17.15 -3.86 9.91
CA LEU A 106 15.81 -3.27 9.98
C LEU A 106 14.91 -3.71 8.81
N LEU A 107 15.44 -3.75 7.59
CA LEU A 107 14.71 -4.29 6.43
C LEU A 107 14.35 -5.76 6.62
N THR A 108 15.26 -6.56 7.17
CA THR A 108 15.03 -7.99 7.41
C THR A 108 13.99 -8.21 8.50
N GLU A 109 13.96 -7.40 9.54
CA GLU A 109 12.92 -7.45 10.57
C GLU A 109 11.54 -7.10 10.03
N PHE A 110 11.48 -6.11 9.13
CA PHE A 110 10.24 -5.70 8.46
C PHE A 110 9.58 -6.82 7.64
N ARG A 111 10.35 -7.84 7.23
CA ARG A 111 9.84 -9.04 6.53
C ARG A 111 8.68 -9.71 7.26
N ASN A 112 8.71 -9.68 8.60
CA ASN A 112 7.74 -10.37 9.44
C ASN A 112 6.54 -9.49 9.82
N THR A 113 6.54 -8.21 9.43
CA THR A 113 5.44 -7.29 9.71
C THR A 113 4.31 -7.54 8.70
N PRO A 114 3.10 -7.95 9.11
CA PRO A 114 2.00 -8.15 8.17
C PRO A 114 1.58 -6.82 7.53
N LEU A 115 1.50 -6.79 6.18
CA LEU A 115 0.95 -5.63 5.48
C LEU A 115 -0.56 -5.53 5.75
N PRO A 116 -1.08 -4.34 6.11
CA PRO A 116 -2.50 -4.10 6.13
C PRO A 116 -3.12 -4.35 4.75
N GLY A 117 -4.38 -4.80 4.71
CA GLY A 117 -5.11 -5.10 3.46
C GLY A 117 -5.04 -3.99 2.40
N PRO A 118 -5.30 -2.73 2.77
CA PRO A 118 -5.20 -1.60 1.85
C PRO A 118 -3.80 -1.44 1.24
N PHE A 119 -2.75 -1.67 2.04
CA PHE A 119 -1.36 -1.56 1.59
C PHE A 119 -1.04 -2.67 0.59
N LYS A 120 -1.50 -3.90 0.87
CA LYS A 120 -1.36 -5.01 -0.08
C LYS A 120 -2.02 -4.69 -1.41
N LEU A 121 -3.23 -4.13 -1.37
CA LEU A 121 -3.98 -3.74 -2.56
C LEU A 121 -3.24 -2.66 -3.36
N LEU A 122 -2.88 -1.55 -2.71
CA LEU A 122 -2.21 -0.43 -3.37
C LEU A 122 -0.86 -0.83 -3.96
N LEU A 123 -0.04 -1.60 -3.23
CA LEU A 123 1.25 -2.07 -3.74
C LEU A 123 1.12 -3.06 -4.88
N THR A 124 0.14 -3.97 -4.80
CA THR A 124 -0.10 -4.92 -5.89
C THR A 124 -0.59 -4.17 -7.12
N SER A 125 -1.53 -3.24 -6.96
CA SER A 125 -2.01 -2.37 -8.02
C SER A 125 -0.88 -1.57 -8.67
N ALA A 126 -0.03 -0.92 -7.86
CA ALA A 126 1.12 -0.16 -8.34
C ALA A 126 2.10 -1.07 -9.12
N ARG A 127 2.43 -2.26 -8.61
CA ARG A 127 3.35 -3.17 -9.32
C ARG A 127 2.83 -3.58 -10.70
N GLU A 128 1.52 -3.78 -10.85
CA GLU A 128 0.92 -4.22 -12.11
C GLU A 128 0.65 -3.06 -13.09
N SER A 129 0.31 -1.88 -12.59
CA SER A 129 -0.15 -0.75 -13.42
C SER A 129 0.91 0.32 -13.63
N ASP A 130 1.76 0.58 -12.63
CA ASP A 130 2.83 1.57 -12.67
C ASP A 130 4.06 1.11 -11.86
N LEU A 131 4.93 0.38 -12.55
CA LEU A 131 6.17 -0.14 -11.97
C LEU A 131 7.08 0.98 -11.43
N ALA A 132 7.02 2.20 -11.97
CA ALA A 132 7.83 3.31 -11.51
C ALA A 132 7.39 3.76 -10.10
N SER A 133 6.09 3.90 -9.87
CA SER A 133 5.54 4.21 -8.54
C SER A 133 5.83 3.10 -7.52
N TYR A 134 5.72 1.82 -7.93
CA TYR A 134 6.14 0.72 -7.07
C TYR A 134 7.63 0.80 -6.69
N GLN A 135 8.50 1.04 -7.67
CA GLN A 135 9.94 1.21 -7.42
C GLN A 135 10.22 2.42 -6.53
N HIS A 136 9.49 3.53 -6.71
CA HIS A 136 9.64 4.71 -5.86
C HIS A 136 9.40 4.39 -4.39
N GLY A 137 8.32 3.68 -4.06
CA GLY A 137 8.05 3.20 -2.70
C GLY A 137 9.19 2.35 -2.13
N LEU A 138 9.78 1.45 -2.94
CA LEU A 138 10.95 0.66 -2.51
C LEU A 138 12.18 1.52 -2.21
N HIS A 139 12.42 2.58 -3.00
CA HIS A 139 13.51 3.53 -2.73
C HIS A 139 13.27 4.25 -1.40
N CYS A 140 12.04 4.73 -1.16
CA CYS A 140 11.66 5.40 0.08
C CYS A 140 11.85 4.50 1.30
N VAL A 141 11.44 3.23 1.24
CA VAL A 141 11.66 2.24 2.29
C VAL A 141 13.15 2.03 2.55
N ALA A 142 13.96 1.83 1.51
CA ALA A 142 15.40 1.62 1.66
C ALA A 142 16.10 2.84 2.30
N ILE A 143 15.79 4.05 1.82
CA ILE A 143 16.34 5.29 2.37
C ILE A 143 15.91 5.46 3.83
N THR A 144 14.63 5.22 4.14
CA THR A 144 14.09 5.31 5.50
C THR A 144 14.80 4.35 6.45
N ALA A 145 15.05 3.10 6.04
CA ALA A 145 15.83 2.14 6.82
C ALA A 145 17.26 2.62 7.06
N GLY A 146 17.90 3.21 6.04
CA GLY A 146 19.24 3.79 6.15
C GLY A 146 19.30 4.95 7.15
N ILE A 147 18.31 5.84 7.13
CA ILE A 147 18.20 6.98 8.07
C ILE A 147 17.91 6.47 9.49
N ALA A 148 16.93 5.58 9.63
CA ALA A 148 16.54 5.00 10.92
C ALA A 148 17.71 4.29 11.61
N ALA A 149 18.51 3.53 10.85
CA ALA A 149 19.71 2.87 11.36
C ALA A 149 20.77 3.85 11.88
N ARG A 150 20.91 5.03 11.26
CA ARG A 150 21.86 6.06 11.71
C ARG A 150 21.37 6.81 12.94
N LEU A 151 20.06 6.96 13.09
CA LEU A 151 19.43 7.65 14.21
C LEU A 151 19.12 6.73 15.40
N ASN A 152 19.37 5.43 15.27
CA ASN A 152 19.08 4.41 16.28
C ASN A 152 17.62 4.48 16.78
N VAL A 153 16.69 4.61 15.84
CA VAL A 153 15.25 4.68 16.10
C VAL A 153 14.77 3.34 16.65
N GLY A 154 13.89 3.34 17.65
CA GLY A 154 13.36 2.12 18.24
C GLY A 154 12.45 1.33 17.31
N ASP A 155 12.42 0.00 17.48
CA ASP A 155 11.87 -0.97 16.52
C ASP A 155 10.43 -0.69 16.08
N ASN A 156 9.52 -0.38 17.01
CA ASN A 156 8.12 -0.10 16.68
C ASN A 156 7.97 1.17 15.81
N THR A 157 8.75 2.21 16.12
CA THR A 157 8.76 3.45 15.33
C THR A 157 9.36 3.19 13.95
N VAL A 158 10.40 2.36 13.84
CA VAL A 158 10.96 1.98 12.54
C VAL A 158 9.92 1.26 11.69
N GLN A 159 9.21 0.27 12.23
CA GLN A 159 8.18 -0.44 11.46
C GLN A 159 7.10 0.49 10.92
N GLN A 160 6.65 1.45 11.73
CA GLN A 160 5.68 2.47 11.28
C GLN A 160 6.25 3.37 10.19
N LEU A 161 7.52 3.79 10.31
CA LEU A 161 8.20 4.59 9.29
C LEU A 161 8.35 3.83 7.97
N LEU A 162 8.72 2.54 8.02
CA LEU A 162 8.87 1.71 6.82
C LEU A 162 7.51 1.45 6.15
N LEU A 163 6.44 1.23 6.93
CA LEU A 163 5.08 1.14 6.37
C LEU A 163 4.67 2.45 5.71
N ALA A 164 4.88 3.59 6.36
CA ALA A 164 4.51 4.89 5.82
C ALA A 164 5.28 5.21 4.52
N ALA A 165 6.57 4.88 4.46
CA ALA A 165 7.41 5.09 3.28
C ALA A 165 7.03 4.22 2.08
N LEU A 166 6.24 3.18 2.30
CA LEU A 166 5.82 2.22 1.27
C LEU A 166 4.57 2.67 0.51
N ILE A 167 3.84 3.67 1.01
CA ILE A 167 2.61 4.15 0.37
C ILE A 167 2.99 4.87 -0.94
N PRO A 168 2.47 4.41 -2.10
CA PRO A 168 2.65 5.11 -3.38
C PRO A 168 1.98 6.49 -3.33
N ASP A 169 2.63 7.50 -3.93
CA ASP A 169 2.06 8.85 -4.13
C ASP A 169 0.91 8.87 -5.15
#